data_AF-A0AAJ6VZL9-F1
#
_entry.id   AF-A0AAJ6VZL9-F1
#
_cell.length_a   1.000
_cell.length_b   1.000
_cell.length_c   1.000
_cell.angle_alpha   90.00
_cell.angle_beta   90.00
_cell.angle_gamma   90.00
#
_symmetry.space_group_name_H-M   'P 1'
#
loop_
_entity.id
_entity.type
_entity.pdbx_description
1 polymer ?
#
loop_
_entity_poly.entity_id
_entity_poly.type
_entity_poly.pdbx_seq_one_letter_code
_entity_poly.pdbx_strand_id
1 'polypeptide(L)'
;MIDSSEPLKTSTLITAEKRAKQLERGTFHATEDVLFCSSCNVPVEGSRKHSCSKHFQSTAHKRKVECPKSVDSKKVKLQVALTESFGRVSDEQLERQSTLVSLVEAFASANIPLHTVENAVLRRFPQCNIEMIGSLPSANKQRQNYLPKAHRAHEESIRSFLDGRKSFATDAEGRYILNVLAIPCCKEGEVTLTAVLLECEILECTNFKTVSEAVL
;
A
#
# COMPACT_ATOMS: atom_id res chain seq x y z
N MET A 1 -30.12 62.77 8.03
CA MET A 1 -30.70 61.49 7.61
C MET A 1 -29.66 60.82 6.73
N ILE A 2 -29.12 59.72 7.22
CA ILE A 2 -28.06 58.92 6.59
C ILE A 2 -28.77 57.97 5.63
N ASP A 3 -28.36 57.93 4.37
CA ASP A 3 -28.36 56.66 3.65
C ASP A 3 -27.22 56.67 2.61
N SER A 4 -26.16 55.97 2.95
CA SER A 4 -25.06 55.63 2.06
C SER A 4 -25.18 54.14 1.81
N SER A 5 -25.84 53.77 0.70
CA SER A 5 -25.95 52.37 0.29
C SER A 5 -24.60 51.89 -0.24
N GLU A 6 -23.87 51.13 0.58
CA GLU A 6 -22.72 50.35 0.15
C GLU A 6 -23.13 49.31 -0.92
N PRO A 7 -22.30 49.05 -1.95
CA PRO A 7 -22.60 48.00 -2.90
C PRO A 7 -22.41 46.61 -2.26
N LEU A 8 -23.47 45.80 -2.33
CA LEU A 8 -23.48 44.39 -1.93
C LEU A 8 -22.34 43.63 -2.63
N LYS A 9 -21.48 42.98 -1.84
CA LYS A 9 -20.39 42.12 -2.35
C LYS A 9 -20.99 40.87 -3.01
N THR A 10 -21.13 40.88 -4.33
CA THR A 10 -21.56 39.71 -5.11
C THR A 10 -20.47 38.64 -5.09
N SER A 11 -20.71 37.51 -4.42
CA SER A 11 -19.80 36.36 -4.51
C SER A 11 -19.90 35.78 -5.92
N THR A 12 -18.85 35.92 -6.72
CA THR A 12 -18.78 35.31 -8.05
C THR A 12 -18.84 33.79 -7.91
N LEU A 13 -19.88 33.18 -8.49
CA LEU A 13 -19.98 31.72 -8.66
C LEU A 13 -18.83 31.26 -9.58
N ILE A 14 -17.78 30.72 -8.98
CA ILE A 14 -16.67 30.11 -9.70
C ILE A 14 -17.08 28.67 -10.06
N THR A 15 -17.14 28.36 -11.35
CA THR A 15 -17.43 27.00 -11.84
C THR A 15 -16.27 26.04 -11.55
N ALA A 16 -16.57 24.73 -11.50
CA ALA A 16 -15.55 23.70 -11.23
C ALA A 16 -14.40 23.75 -12.26
N GLU A 17 -14.70 23.98 -13.54
CA GLU A 17 -13.66 24.13 -14.58
C GLU A 17 -12.76 25.35 -14.35
N LYS A 18 -13.35 26.50 -13.98
CA LYS A 18 -12.57 27.70 -13.65
C LYS A 18 -11.69 27.46 -12.42
N ARG A 19 -12.18 26.71 -11.44
CA ARG A 19 -11.40 26.31 -10.26
C ARG A 19 -10.25 25.38 -10.62
N ALA A 20 -10.49 24.36 -11.45
CA ALA A 20 -9.46 23.43 -11.90
C ALA A 20 -8.34 24.14 -12.67
N LYS A 21 -8.68 25.17 -13.48
CA LYS A 21 -7.70 26.01 -14.18
C LYS A 21 -6.95 26.98 -13.27
N GLN A 22 -7.57 27.43 -12.17
CA GLN A 22 -6.95 28.35 -11.20
C GLN A 22 -5.94 27.65 -10.29
N LEU A 23 -6.12 26.35 -10.07
CA LEU A 23 -5.22 25.50 -9.30
C LEU A 23 -4.17 24.91 -10.27
N GLU A 24 -3.01 24.54 -9.75
CA GLU A 24 -1.89 24.06 -10.58
C GLU A 24 -2.34 22.95 -11.55
N ARG A 25 -1.78 22.96 -12.77
CA ARG A 25 -2.18 22.00 -13.80
C ARG A 25 -1.95 20.57 -13.30
N GLY A 26 -2.99 19.76 -13.35
CA GLY A 26 -2.96 18.34 -13.00
C GLY A 26 -3.47 18.01 -11.59
N THR A 27 -3.71 19.01 -10.73
CA THR A 27 -4.10 18.73 -9.33
C THR A 27 -5.60 18.46 -9.13
N PHE A 28 -6.45 19.09 -9.94
CA PHE A 28 -7.89 18.81 -10.01
C PHE A 28 -8.35 18.71 -11.47
N HIS A 29 -9.40 17.93 -11.69
CA HIS A 29 -10.15 17.90 -12.96
C HIS A 29 -11.63 18.11 -12.67
N ALA A 30 -12.37 18.63 -13.64
CA ALA A 30 -13.80 18.89 -13.49
C ALA A 30 -14.58 17.97 -14.43
N THR A 31 -15.64 17.35 -13.92
CA THR A 31 -16.58 16.51 -14.68
C THR A 31 -17.98 16.88 -14.22
N GLU A 32 -18.85 17.28 -15.16
CA GLU A 32 -20.26 17.62 -14.89
C GLU A 32 -20.44 18.61 -13.70
N ASP A 33 -19.71 19.73 -13.73
CA ASP A 33 -19.70 20.76 -12.67
C ASP A 33 -19.23 20.30 -11.28
N VAL A 34 -18.73 19.08 -11.14
CA VAL A 34 -18.07 18.58 -9.92
C VAL A 34 -16.56 18.61 -10.09
N LEU A 35 -15.87 19.17 -9.08
CA LEU A 35 -14.41 19.21 -9.05
C LEU A 35 -13.87 17.94 -8.36
N PHE A 36 -13.02 17.20 -9.04
CA PHE A 36 -12.38 15.99 -8.53
C PHE A 36 -10.89 16.21 -8.30
N CYS A 37 -10.38 15.72 -7.17
CA CYS A 37 -8.93 15.65 -6.98
C CYS A 37 -8.35 14.54 -7.85
N SER A 38 -7.36 14.82 -8.69
CA SER A 38 -6.76 13.83 -9.58
C SER A 38 -6.06 12.68 -8.83
N SER A 39 -5.43 12.97 -7.69
CA SER A 39 -4.72 11.96 -6.87
C SER A 39 -5.68 11.13 -6.02
N CYS A 40 -6.75 11.74 -5.51
CA CYS A 40 -7.68 11.07 -4.60
C CYS A 40 -8.88 10.45 -5.33
N ASN A 41 -9.22 10.93 -6.53
CA ASN A 41 -10.42 10.62 -7.29
C ASN A 41 -11.71 10.73 -6.46
N VAL A 42 -11.80 11.78 -5.64
CA VAL A 42 -12.98 12.09 -4.82
C VAL A 42 -13.48 13.49 -5.15
N PRO A 43 -14.80 13.73 -5.06
CA PRO A 43 -15.35 15.07 -5.25
C PRO A 43 -14.88 16.00 -4.13
N VAL A 44 -14.55 17.23 -4.52
CA VAL A 44 -14.10 18.30 -3.62
C VAL A 44 -14.92 19.54 -3.91
N GLU A 45 -15.40 20.19 -2.85
CA GLU A 45 -16.13 21.44 -2.93
C GLU A 45 -15.28 22.55 -3.59
N GLY A 46 -15.55 22.82 -4.87
CA GLY A 46 -14.83 23.80 -5.68
C GLY A 46 -15.31 25.24 -5.53
N SER A 47 -16.36 25.48 -4.73
CA SER A 47 -16.94 26.82 -4.50
C SER A 47 -15.98 27.75 -3.73
N ARG A 48 -15.12 27.21 -2.86
CA ARG A 48 -14.17 27.96 -2.04
C ARG A 48 -12.75 27.43 -2.20
N LYS A 49 -11.77 28.32 -2.41
CA LYS A 49 -10.34 27.94 -2.53
C LYS A 49 -9.85 27.19 -1.29
N HIS A 50 -10.33 27.62 -0.12
CA HIS A 50 -9.97 27.01 1.17
C HIS A 50 -10.37 25.52 1.26
N SER A 51 -11.49 25.11 0.67
CA SER A 51 -11.89 23.70 0.65
C SER A 51 -10.89 22.83 -0.12
N CYS A 52 -10.41 23.32 -1.26
CA CYS A 52 -9.33 22.67 -2.01
C CYS A 52 -8.02 22.61 -1.20
N SER A 53 -7.64 23.71 -0.53
CA SER A 53 -6.44 23.74 0.33
C SER A 53 -6.54 22.79 1.52
N LYS A 54 -7.71 22.72 2.17
CA LYS A 54 -7.98 21.82 3.29
C LYS A 54 -7.90 20.35 2.85
N HIS A 55 -8.40 20.04 1.65
CA HIS A 55 -8.25 18.71 1.06
C HIS A 55 -6.77 18.30 0.94
N PHE A 56 -5.90 19.17 0.41
CA PHE A 56 -4.45 18.88 0.30
C PHE A 56 -3.75 18.68 1.63
N GLN A 57 -4.14 19.47 2.63
CA GLN A 57 -3.55 19.39 3.95
C GLN A 57 -4.04 18.17 4.73
N SER A 58 -5.13 17.51 4.29
CA SER A 58 -5.66 16.33 4.94
C SER A 58 -4.65 15.19 4.97
N THR A 59 -4.63 14.46 6.09
CA THR A 59 -3.79 13.28 6.28
C THR A 59 -4.11 12.19 5.26
N ALA A 60 -5.38 12.06 4.85
CA ALA A 60 -5.82 11.12 3.82
C ALA A 60 -5.20 11.43 2.45
N HIS A 61 -5.20 12.70 2.04
CA HIS A 61 -4.57 13.13 0.78
C HIS A 61 -3.05 12.90 0.82
N LYS A 62 -2.37 13.35 1.88
CA LYS A 62 -0.92 13.18 2.04
C LYS A 62 -0.50 11.71 1.98
N ARG A 63 -1.18 10.84 2.73
CA ARG A 63 -0.93 9.38 2.68
C ARG A 63 -1.08 8.81 1.28
N LYS A 64 -2.12 9.22 0.53
CA LYS A 64 -2.39 8.72 -0.82
C LYS A 64 -1.37 9.22 -1.86
N VAL A 65 -0.80 10.41 -1.67
CA VAL A 65 0.27 10.96 -2.52
C VAL A 65 1.67 10.45 -2.13
N GLU A 66 1.89 10.11 -0.86
CA GLU A 66 3.16 9.57 -0.37
C GLU A 66 3.30 8.05 -0.59
N CYS A 67 2.20 7.29 -0.57
CA CYS A 67 2.19 5.84 -0.85
C CYS A 67 2.88 5.45 -2.18
N PRO A 68 2.67 6.16 -3.31
CA PRO A 68 3.36 5.91 -4.57
C PRO A 68 4.89 5.87 -4.47
N LYS A 69 5.50 6.71 -3.62
CA LYS A 69 6.98 6.76 -3.47
C LYS A 69 7.55 5.44 -2.92
N SER A 70 6.76 4.68 -2.17
CA SER A 70 7.15 3.34 -1.70
C SER A 70 7.07 2.28 -2.81
N VAL A 71 6.23 2.48 -3.83
CA VAL A 71 6.04 1.55 -4.94
C VAL A 71 7.24 1.57 -5.88
N ASP A 72 7.79 2.75 -6.20
CA ASP A 72 9.00 2.85 -7.02
C ASP A 72 10.22 2.21 -6.36
N SER A 73 10.39 2.43 -5.05
CA SER A 73 11.46 1.79 -4.28
C SER A 73 11.31 0.27 -4.20
N LYS A 74 10.07 -0.24 -4.13
CA LYS A 74 9.77 -1.68 -4.19
C LYS A 74 9.99 -2.25 -5.58
N LYS A 75 9.62 -1.52 -6.64
CA LYS A 75 9.84 -1.93 -8.04
C LYS A 75 11.33 -2.07 -8.34
N VAL A 76 12.17 -1.13 -7.90
CA VAL A 76 13.63 -1.19 -8.06
C VAL A 76 14.23 -2.38 -7.29
N LYS A 77 13.82 -2.60 -6.04
CA LYS A 77 14.27 -3.76 -5.24
C LYS A 77 13.84 -5.09 -5.86
N LEU A 78 12.61 -5.16 -6.37
CA LEU A 78 12.09 -6.33 -7.05
C LEU A 78 12.88 -6.58 -8.35
N GLN A 79 13.17 -5.56 -9.15
CA GLN A 79 14.00 -5.72 -10.34
C GLN A 79 15.39 -6.26 -10.01
N VAL A 80 16.07 -5.71 -8.99
CA VAL A 80 17.40 -6.18 -8.56
C VAL A 80 17.38 -7.66 -8.11
N ALA A 81 16.42 -8.05 -7.25
CA ALA A 81 16.29 -9.43 -6.79
C ALA A 81 15.94 -10.42 -7.91
N LEU A 82 15.21 -9.96 -8.94
CA LEU A 82 14.84 -10.78 -10.09
C LEU A 82 16.00 -10.98 -11.08
N THR A 83 16.89 -10.00 -11.24
CA THR A 83 18.12 -10.14 -12.05
C THR A 83 18.99 -11.30 -11.55
N GLU A 84 19.14 -11.45 -10.23
CA GLU A 84 19.88 -12.56 -9.64
C GLU A 84 19.18 -13.91 -9.82
N SER A 85 17.84 -13.89 -9.91
CA SER A 85 16.99 -15.09 -9.93
C SER A 85 16.66 -15.64 -11.33
N PHE A 86 16.87 -14.85 -12.39
CA PHE A 86 16.53 -15.24 -13.78
C PHE A 86 17.74 -15.30 -14.71
N GLY A 87 18.94 -14.91 -14.25
CA GLY A 87 20.17 -14.90 -15.06
C GLY A 87 20.27 -13.68 -15.97
N ARG A 88 21.24 -13.68 -16.91
CA ARG A 88 21.37 -12.59 -17.91
C ARG A 88 20.21 -12.66 -18.90
N VAL A 89 19.24 -11.77 -18.74
CA VAL A 89 18.11 -11.57 -19.65
C VAL A 89 18.13 -10.13 -20.15
N SER A 90 17.48 -9.84 -21.29
CA SER A 90 17.33 -8.46 -21.77
C SER A 90 16.50 -7.64 -20.77
N ASP A 91 16.73 -6.32 -20.74
CA ASP A 91 16.03 -5.38 -19.85
C ASP A 91 14.50 -5.49 -20.01
N GLU A 92 14.01 -5.64 -21.25
CA GLU A 92 12.59 -5.83 -21.57
C GLU A 92 12.02 -7.13 -20.94
N GLN A 93 12.80 -8.22 -20.96
CA GLN A 93 12.37 -9.48 -20.38
C GLN A 93 12.38 -9.44 -18.85
N LEU A 94 13.29 -8.65 -18.27
CA LEU A 94 13.37 -8.41 -16.83
C LEU A 94 12.18 -7.56 -16.33
N GLU A 95 11.83 -6.51 -17.07
CA GLU A 95 10.63 -5.70 -16.80
C GLU A 95 9.34 -6.55 -16.90
N ARG A 96 9.25 -7.41 -17.91
CA ARG A 96 8.14 -8.36 -18.03
C ARG A 96 8.06 -9.33 -16.85
N GLN A 97 9.20 -9.86 -16.40
CA GLN A 97 9.22 -10.76 -15.24
C GLN A 97 8.85 -10.02 -13.96
N SER A 98 9.32 -8.78 -13.78
CA SER A 98 8.98 -7.92 -12.65
C SER A 98 7.49 -7.59 -12.58
N THR A 99 6.88 -7.25 -13.71
CA THR A 99 5.43 -7.02 -13.79
C THR A 99 4.62 -8.28 -13.49
N LEU A 100 5.04 -9.44 -13.96
CA LEU A 100 4.39 -10.72 -13.64
C LEU A 100 4.49 -11.08 -12.15
N VAL A 101 5.65 -10.87 -11.52
CA VAL A 101 5.80 -11.09 -10.07
C VAL A 101 4.92 -10.12 -9.29
N SER A 102 4.88 -8.84 -9.69
CA SER A 102 4.04 -7.83 -9.04
C SER A 102 2.55 -8.18 -9.15
N LEU A 103 2.11 -8.72 -10.29
CA LEU A 103 0.73 -9.21 -10.46
C LEU A 103 0.44 -10.38 -9.52
N VAL A 104 1.32 -11.37 -9.44
CA VAL A 104 1.16 -12.53 -8.56
C VAL A 104 1.16 -12.12 -7.09
N GLU A 105 2.02 -11.18 -6.70
CA GLU A 105 2.04 -10.60 -5.36
C GLU A 105 0.73 -9.90 -5.01
N ALA A 106 0.16 -9.12 -5.94
CA ALA A 106 -1.13 -8.45 -5.74
C ALA A 106 -2.27 -9.46 -5.53
N PHE A 107 -2.30 -10.54 -6.31
CA PHE A 107 -3.29 -11.60 -6.16
C PHE A 107 -3.15 -12.32 -4.82
N ALA A 108 -1.92 -12.69 -4.44
CA ALA A 108 -1.64 -13.33 -3.16
C ALA A 108 -2.02 -12.43 -1.97
N SER A 109 -1.65 -11.15 -2.02
CA SER A 109 -1.94 -10.16 -0.97
C SER A 109 -3.44 -9.90 -0.81
N ALA A 110 -4.21 -9.98 -1.89
CA ALA A 110 -5.67 -9.85 -1.88
C ALA A 110 -6.40 -11.18 -1.59
N ASN A 111 -5.67 -12.26 -1.32
CA ASN A 111 -6.21 -13.62 -1.16
C ASN A 111 -7.06 -14.07 -2.38
N ILE A 112 -6.67 -13.65 -3.58
CA ILE A 112 -7.33 -14.03 -4.84
C ILE A 112 -6.62 -15.27 -5.40
N PRO A 113 -7.34 -16.39 -5.61
CA PRO A 113 -6.72 -17.60 -6.16
C PRO A 113 -6.13 -17.38 -7.55
N LEU A 114 -4.90 -17.84 -7.79
CA LEU A 114 -4.21 -17.64 -9.08
C LEU A 114 -4.90 -18.32 -10.28
N HIS A 115 -5.74 -19.34 -10.05
CA HIS A 115 -6.51 -19.97 -11.12
C HIS A 115 -7.59 -19.04 -11.72
N THR A 116 -7.96 -17.96 -11.02
CA THR A 116 -8.90 -16.96 -11.56
C THR A 116 -8.39 -16.30 -12.84
N VAL A 117 -7.06 -16.21 -13.00
CA VAL A 117 -6.38 -15.68 -14.21
C VAL A 117 -6.54 -16.58 -15.44
N GLU A 118 -7.11 -17.78 -15.27
CA GLU A 118 -7.46 -18.67 -16.39
C GLU A 118 -8.84 -18.35 -16.97
N ASN A 119 -9.66 -17.54 -16.27
CA ASN A 119 -10.87 -16.97 -16.85
C ASN A 119 -10.50 -16.03 -18.01
N ALA A 120 -11.09 -16.25 -19.18
CA ALA A 120 -10.72 -15.51 -20.40
C ALA A 120 -10.91 -13.99 -20.29
N VAL A 121 -11.96 -13.53 -19.59
CA VAL A 121 -12.24 -12.09 -19.41
C VAL A 121 -11.20 -11.46 -18.49
N LEU A 122 -10.99 -12.08 -17.32
CA LEU A 122 -10.01 -11.58 -16.36
C LEU A 122 -8.58 -11.67 -16.91
N ARG A 123 -8.28 -12.67 -17.72
CA ARG A 123 -6.98 -12.83 -18.38
C ARG A 123 -6.73 -11.74 -19.40
N ARG A 124 -7.75 -11.39 -20.20
CA ARG A 124 -7.64 -10.38 -21.26
C ARG A 124 -7.42 -8.98 -20.70
N PHE A 125 -8.04 -8.64 -19.58
CA PHE A 125 -7.93 -7.32 -18.97
C PHE A 125 -6.47 -6.85 -18.72
N PRO A 126 -5.64 -7.52 -17.92
CA PRO A 126 -4.25 -7.11 -17.71
C PRO A 126 -3.42 -7.19 -18.99
N GLN A 127 -3.71 -8.11 -19.91
CA GLN A 127 -2.99 -8.21 -21.18
C GLN A 127 -3.23 -7.01 -22.11
N CYS A 128 -4.41 -6.39 -22.04
CA CYS A 128 -4.74 -5.21 -22.83
C CYS A 128 -4.34 -3.89 -22.13
N ASN A 129 -4.25 -3.89 -20.80
CA ASN A 129 -4.02 -2.67 -20.01
C ASN A 129 -2.59 -2.54 -19.47
N ILE A 130 -1.77 -3.59 -19.55
CA ILE A 130 -0.39 -3.60 -19.05
C ILE A 130 0.54 -3.93 -20.22
N GLU A 131 1.17 -2.89 -20.79
CA GLU A 131 1.96 -2.99 -22.04
C GLU A 131 3.06 -4.06 -21.98
N MET A 132 3.74 -4.20 -20.84
CA MET A 132 4.89 -5.09 -20.68
C MET A 132 4.55 -6.53 -20.25
N ILE A 133 3.29 -6.85 -19.95
CA ILE A 133 2.94 -8.17 -19.38
C ILE A 133 2.91 -9.29 -20.42
N GLY A 134 2.60 -8.93 -21.67
CA GLY A 134 2.46 -9.84 -22.80
C GLY A 134 1.46 -10.98 -22.55
N SER A 135 1.84 -12.19 -22.97
CA SER A 135 1.04 -13.39 -22.69
C SER A 135 1.15 -13.82 -21.21
N LEU A 136 0.01 -13.98 -20.54
CA LEU A 136 0.00 -14.45 -19.16
C LEU A 136 0.36 -15.95 -19.10
N PRO A 137 1.24 -16.39 -18.19
CA PRO A 137 1.47 -17.81 -17.96
C PRO A 137 0.23 -18.49 -17.33
N SER A 138 0.13 -19.81 -17.44
CA SER A 138 -0.92 -20.59 -16.76
C SER A 138 -0.78 -20.52 -15.24
N ALA A 139 -1.85 -20.80 -14.50
CA ALA A 139 -1.81 -20.71 -13.04
C ALA A 139 -0.78 -21.66 -12.41
N ASN A 140 -0.54 -22.83 -13.03
CA ASN A 140 0.54 -23.74 -12.63
C ASN A 140 1.92 -23.07 -12.76
N LYS A 141 2.21 -22.42 -13.89
CA LYS A 141 3.48 -21.72 -14.10
C LYS A 141 3.63 -20.53 -13.15
N GLN A 142 2.55 -19.82 -12.85
CA GLN A 142 2.55 -18.73 -11.86
C GLN A 142 2.93 -19.24 -10.47
N ARG A 143 2.29 -20.32 -10.01
CA ARG A 143 2.59 -20.97 -8.72
C ARG A 143 4.02 -21.49 -8.61
N GLN A 144 4.57 -22.06 -9.68
CA GLN A 144 5.90 -22.68 -9.66
C GLN A 144 7.03 -21.65 -9.78
N ASN A 145 6.88 -20.65 -10.66
CA ASN A 145 8.01 -19.82 -11.07
C ASN A 145 7.97 -18.39 -10.51
N TYR A 146 6.79 -17.86 -10.17
CA TYR A 146 6.62 -16.45 -9.80
C TYR A 146 6.21 -16.28 -8.35
N LEU A 147 5.31 -17.12 -7.84
CA LEU A 147 4.88 -17.06 -6.43
C LEU A 147 6.05 -17.23 -5.43
N PRO A 148 7.01 -18.15 -5.63
CA PRO A 148 8.16 -18.27 -4.73
C PRO A 148 9.06 -17.03 -4.77
N LYS A 149 9.12 -16.32 -5.91
CA LYS A 149 9.90 -15.10 -6.07
C LYS A 149 9.25 -13.92 -5.37
N ALA A 150 7.93 -13.78 -5.48
CA ALA A 150 7.15 -12.81 -4.70
C ALA A 150 7.33 -13.04 -3.20
N HIS A 151 7.25 -14.30 -2.76
CA HIS A 151 7.45 -14.66 -1.36
C HIS A 151 8.85 -14.29 -0.85
N ARG A 152 9.89 -14.64 -1.62
CA ARG A 152 11.28 -14.31 -1.25
C ARG A 152 11.51 -12.80 -1.15
N ALA A 153 11.01 -12.02 -2.11
CA ALA A 153 11.11 -10.56 -2.07
C ALA A 153 10.41 -9.99 -0.82
N HIS A 154 9.28 -10.59 -0.42
CA HIS A 154 8.57 -10.22 0.80
C HIS A 154 9.37 -10.59 2.06
N GLU A 155 9.92 -11.79 2.14
CA GLU A 155 10.81 -12.22 3.22
C GLU A 155 12.04 -11.32 3.36
N GLU A 156 12.67 -10.95 2.24
CA GLU A 156 13.81 -10.02 2.23
C GLU A 156 13.40 -8.63 2.73
N SER A 157 12.24 -8.13 2.32
CA SER A 157 11.71 -6.86 2.84
C SER A 157 11.47 -6.92 4.35
N ILE A 158 10.94 -8.04 4.86
CA ILE A 158 10.77 -8.26 6.29
C ILE A 158 12.13 -8.34 6.97
N ARG A 159 13.07 -9.13 6.43
CA ARG A 159 14.41 -9.30 6.98
C ARG A 159 15.16 -7.96 7.06
N SER A 160 15.09 -7.13 6.02
CA SER A 160 15.67 -5.78 6.03
C SER A 160 14.97 -4.85 7.01
N PHE A 161 13.66 -5.00 7.23
CA PHE A 161 12.94 -4.23 8.26
C PHE A 161 13.33 -4.64 9.69
N LEU A 162 13.63 -5.93 9.86
CA LEU A 162 14.10 -6.52 11.11
C LEU A 162 15.61 -6.37 11.31
N ASP A 163 16.36 -5.96 10.29
CA ASP A 163 17.81 -5.79 10.38
C ASP A 163 18.14 -4.73 11.44
N GLY A 164 18.96 -5.10 12.42
CA GLY A 164 19.23 -4.31 13.63
C GLY A 164 18.17 -4.38 14.74
N ARG A 165 17.08 -5.13 14.57
CA ARG A 165 16.06 -5.39 15.60
C ARG A 165 16.13 -6.85 16.04
N LYS A 166 16.16 -7.11 17.34
CA LYS A 166 16.07 -8.48 17.86
C LYS A 166 14.63 -8.97 17.71
N SER A 167 14.34 -9.76 16.69
CA SER A 167 13.07 -10.47 16.54
C SER A 167 13.24 -11.93 16.94
N PHE A 168 12.57 -12.35 18.00
CA PHE A 168 12.49 -13.74 18.43
C PHE A 168 11.10 -14.27 18.08
N ALA A 169 10.97 -15.03 17.00
CA ALA A 169 9.70 -15.66 16.63
C ALA A 169 9.69 -17.17 16.97
N THR A 170 10.85 -17.81 16.97
CA THR A 170 11.03 -19.23 17.30
C THR A 170 12.52 -19.47 17.60
N ASP A 171 12.84 -20.42 18.47
CA ASP A 171 14.24 -20.81 18.68
C ASP A 171 14.75 -21.70 17.53
N ALA A 172 16.08 -21.90 17.51
CA ALA A 172 16.75 -22.74 16.51
C ALA A 172 16.31 -24.22 16.55
N GLU A 173 15.62 -24.64 17.61
CA GLU A 173 15.11 -26.00 17.82
C GLU A 173 13.65 -26.16 17.37
N GLY A 174 12.99 -25.07 16.94
CA GLY A 174 11.61 -25.09 16.48
C GLY A 174 10.59 -25.29 17.59
N ARG A 175 10.95 -25.00 18.84
CA ARG A 175 10.04 -25.11 19.99
C ARG A 175 9.04 -23.96 19.98
N TYR A 176 7.84 -24.22 20.48
CA TYR A 176 6.83 -23.19 20.63
C TYR A 176 7.24 -22.28 21.78
N ILE A 177 7.48 -20.99 21.53
CA ILE A 177 7.86 -20.03 22.57
C ILE A 177 6.73 -19.03 22.76
N LEU A 178 6.27 -18.87 23.99
CA LEU A 178 5.34 -17.84 24.40
C LEU A 178 6.13 -16.67 24.98
N ASN A 179 6.08 -15.51 24.30
CA ASN A 179 6.64 -14.27 24.82
C ASN A 179 5.51 -13.39 25.37
N VAL A 180 5.49 -13.18 26.69
CA VAL A 180 4.54 -12.29 27.36
C VAL A 180 5.14 -10.88 27.44
N LEU A 181 4.58 -9.96 26.67
CA LEU A 181 5.01 -8.56 26.64
C LEU A 181 4.00 -7.70 27.41
N ALA A 182 4.48 -6.90 28.36
CA ALA A 182 3.69 -5.84 28.99
C ALA A 182 4.06 -4.48 28.41
N ILE A 183 3.03 -3.69 28.16
CA ILE A 183 3.19 -2.29 27.79
C ILE A 183 2.64 -1.48 28.97
N PRO A 184 3.47 -0.67 29.66
CA PRO A 184 2.96 0.21 30.69
C PRO A 184 1.95 1.16 30.07
N CYS A 185 0.82 1.36 30.73
CA CYS A 185 -0.23 2.23 30.25
C CYS A 185 0.31 3.68 30.21
N CYS A 186 0.65 4.16 29.01
CA CYS A 186 1.10 5.53 28.80
C CYS A 186 -0.05 6.49 29.11
N LYS A 187 0.23 7.56 29.86
CA LYS A 187 -0.70 8.69 29.99
C LYS A 187 -0.82 9.38 28.61
N GLU A 188 -1.98 9.96 28.31
CA GLU A 188 -2.22 10.68 27.05
C GLU A 188 -1.08 11.68 26.77
N GLY A 189 -0.28 11.43 25.73
CA GLY A 189 0.78 12.33 25.28
C GLY A 189 2.13 11.68 24.95
N GLU A 190 2.41 10.44 25.37
CA GLU A 190 3.64 9.74 24.99
C GLU A 190 3.50 9.03 23.63
N VAL A 191 4.43 9.33 22.73
CA VAL A 191 4.43 8.86 21.33
C VAL A 191 5.10 7.48 21.16
N THR A 192 5.81 7.01 22.18
CA THR A 192 6.60 5.78 22.13
C THR A 192 6.14 4.79 23.18
N LEU A 193 5.46 3.73 22.74
CA LEU A 193 5.10 2.59 23.60
C LEU A 193 6.36 1.73 23.80
N THR A 194 6.86 1.68 25.02
CA THR A 194 7.96 0.78 25.39
C THR A 194 7.37 -0.55 25.85
N ALA A 195 7.52 -1.60 25.07
CA ALA A 195 7.16 -2.95 25.49
C ALA A 195 8.29 -3.55 26.34
N VAL A 196 7.92 -4.12 27.49
CA VAL A 196 8.80 -4.86 28.40
C VAL A 196 8.45 -6.34 28.27
N LEU A 197 9.46 -7.19 28.07
CA LEU A 197 9.28 -8.64 28.15
C LEU A 197 9.15 -9.05 29.61
N LEU A 198 7.99 -9.58 30.00
CA LEU A 198 7.75 -10.09 31.33
C LEU A 198 8.27 -11.53 31.46
N GLU A 199 7.88 -12.38 30.51
CA GLU A 199 8.09 -13.82 30.60
C GLU A 199 8.29 -14.45 29.22
N CYS A 200 9.07 -15.52 29.20
CA CYS A 200 9.40 -16.30 28.01
C CYS A 200 9.33 -17.79 28.39
N GLU A 201 8.24 -18.45 27.99
CA GLU A 201 8.02 -19.86 28.28
C GLU A 201 8.11 -20.72 27.03
N ILE A 202 8.57 -21.96 27.19
CA ILE A 202 8.59 -22.96 26.13
C ILE A 202 7.35 -23.84 26.28
N LEU A 203 6.49 -23.83 25.26
CA LEU A 203 5.26 -24.60 25.20
C LEU A 203 5.46 -25.91 24.42
N GLU A 204 4.67 -26.91 24.81
CA GLU A 204 4.60 -28.19 24.08
C GLU A 204 3.77 -28.06 22.79
N CYS A 205 2.74 -27.19 22.79
CA CYS A 205 1.91 -26.89 21.63
C CYS A 205 1.18 -25.54 21.75
N THR A 206 0.73 -24.98 20.62
CA THR A 206 0.05 -23.67 20.53
C THR A 206 -1.47 -23.81 20.46
N ASN A 207 -2.09 -24.39 21.48
CA ASN A 207 -3.55 -24.46 21.61
C ASN A 207 -4.07 -23.51 22.72
N PHE A 208 -5.38 -23.22 22.70
CA PHE A 208 -6.01 -22.31 23.66
C PHE A 208 -5.73 -22.68 25.12
N LYS A 209 -5.78 -23.98 25.45
CA LYS A 209 -5.58 -24.47 26.81
C LYS A 209 -4.14 -24.21 27.26
N THR A 210 -3.16 -24.66 26.48
CA THR A 210 -1.73 -24.57 26.83
C THR A 210 -1.26 -23.13 26.93
N VAL A 211 -1.75 -22.23 26.06
CA VAL A 211 -1.43 -20.80 26.17
C VAL A 211 -2.12 -20.16 27.38
N SER A 212 -3.36 -20.55 27.69
CA SER A 212 -4.07 -19.97 28.85
C SER A 212 -3.46 -20.41 30.18
N GLU A 213 -3.00 -21.66 30.28
CA GLU A 213 -2.30 -22.18 31.46
C GLU A 213 -0.95 -21.49 31.70
N ALA A 214 -0.28 -21.06 30.62
CA ALA A 214 1.03 -20.39 30.67
C ALA A 214 0.95 -18.87 30.96
N VAL A 215 -0.25 -18.28 31.02
CA VAL A 215 -0.45 -16.83 31.27
C VAL A 215 -1.11 -16.58 32.65
N LEU A 216 -1.59 -17.63 33.33
CA LEU A 216 -2.28 -17.58 34.63
C LEU A 216 -1.31 -17.82 35.79
#